data_AF-A0A5N5E9A0-F1
#
_entry.id   AF-A0A5N5E9A0-F1
#
_cell.length_a   1.000
_cell.length_b   1.000
_cell.length_c   1.000
_cell.angle_alpha   90.00
_cell.angle_beta   90.00
_cell.angle_gamma   90.00
#
_symmetry.space_group_name_H-M   'P 1'
#
loop_
_entity.id
_entity.type
_entity.pdbx_description
1 polymer ?
#
loop_
_entity_poly.entity_id
_entity_poly.type
_entity_poly.pdbx_seq_one_letter_code
_entity_poly.pdbx_strand_id
1 'polypeptide(L)'
;FTGAKARGLRSVPNTVFERCAFDDTDLPGAQFVDTSFVECTFGGSRFSAATSFVRCSFTRTAVEFSEARVSRTTGDGAAIPDQWAGEADSAVALERYAGRYARALGMGDTEGMALDPEMDDS
;
A
#
# COMPACT_ATOMS: atom_id res chain seq x y z
N PHE A 1 2.56 0.46 16.13
CA PHE A 1 1.64 -0.27 15.24
C PHE A 1 2.03 -1.73 15.04
N THR A 2 3.02 -2.24 15.76
CA THR A 2 3.53 -3.61 15.62
C THR A 2 2.45 -4.69 15.55
N GLY A 3 2.52 -5.57 14.56
CA GLY A 3 1.58 -6.67 14.35
C GLY A 3 0.18 -6.25 13.90
N ALA A 4 -0.06 -4.96 13.62
CA ALA A 4 -1.37 -4.50 13.19
C ALA A 4 -1.70 -4.99 11.78
N LYS A 5 -2.98 -5.37 11.58
CA LYS A 5 -3.56 -5.62 10.27
C LYS A 5 -4.33 -4.37 9.85
N ALA A 6 -3.72 -3.55 9.00
CA ALA A 6 -4.30 -2.28 8.58
C ALA A 6 -4.40 -2.25 7.04
N ARG A 7 -5.30 -3.11 6.55
CA ARG A 7 -5.65 -3.20 5.13
C ARG A 7 -6.21 -1.87 4.61
N GLY A 8 -5.73 -1.41 3.46
CA GLY A 8 -6.23 -0.18 2.83
C GLY A 8 -5.99 1.09 3.65
N LEU A 9 -5.05 1.07 4.60
CA LEU A 9 -4.72 2.25 5.42
C LEU A 9 -4.33 3.42 4.53
N ARG A 10 -4.94 4.58 4.73
CA ARG A 10 -4.62 5.81 4.00
C ARG A 10 -4.09 6.86 4.96
N SER A 11 -2.90 7.39 4.68
CA SER A 11 -2.41 8.57 5.40
C SER A 11 -3.08 9.84 4.90
N VAL A 12 -3.15 10.84 5.78
CA VAL A 12 -3.48 12.21 5.38
C VAL A 12 -2.21 12.85 4.78
N PRO A 13 -2.30 13.67 3.71
CA PRO A 13 -1.13 14.36 3.17
C PRO A 13 -0.42 15.21 4.24
N ASN A 14 0.91 15.27 4.17
CA ASN A 14 1.77 15.96 5.15
C ASN A 14 1.75 15.33 6.55
N THR A 15 1.38 14.05 6.67
CA THR A 15 1.52 13.32 7.93
C THR A 15 2.99 13.04 8.21
N VAL A 16 3.40 13.21 9.48
CA VAL A 16 4.73 12.84 9.96
C VAL A 16 4.58 11.76 11.01
N PHE A 17 5.22 10.62 10.78
CA PHE A 17 5.41 9.57 11.77
C PHE A 17 6.83 9.66 12.30
N GLU A 18 6.97 9.86 13.60
CA GLU A 18 8.27 9.97 14.27
C GLU A 18 8.39 8.88 15.34
N ARG A 19 9.50 8.13 15.33
CA ARG A 19 9.79 7.05 16.29
C ARG A 19 8.65 6.02 16.42
N CYS A 20 8.00 5.69 15.31
CA CYS A 20 6.91 4.72 15.26
C CYS A 20 7.41 3.35 14.80
N ALA A 21 6.93 2.30 15.46
CA ALA A 21 7.20 0.92 15.05
C ALA A 21 6.05 0.36 14.22
N PHE A 22 6.35 -0.05 12.99
CA PHE A 22 5.48 -0.77 12.06
C PHE A 22 5.97 -2.21 11.83
N ASP A 23 6.68 -2.77 12.81
CA ASP A 23 7.23 -4.12 12.69
C ASP A 23 6.11 -5.17 12.61
N ASP A 24 6.29 -6.20 11.79
CA ASP A 24 5.33 -7.29 11.56
C ASP A 24 3.92 -6.83 11.18
N THR A 25 3.75 -5.60 10.65
CA THR A 25 2.43 -5.13 10.20
C THR A 25 2.08 -5.64 8.82
N ASP A 26 0.80 -5.93 8.63
CA ASP A 26 0.23 -6.27 7.34
C ASP A 26 -0.49 -5.04 6.78
N LEU A 27 0.08 -4.44 5.72
CA LEU A 27 -0.36 -3.18 5.13
C LEU A 27 -0.73 -3.31 3.64
N PRO A 28 -1.43 -4.36 3.18
CA PRO A 28 -1.75 -4.48 1.77
C PRO A 28 -2.76 -3.41 1.36
N GLY A 29 -2.51 -2.80 0.20
CA GLY A 29 -3.31 -1.69 -0.32
C GLY A 29 -3.11 -0.37 0.42
N ALA A 30 -2.14 -0.26 1.34
CA ALA A 30 -1.92 0.99 2.07
C ALA A 30 -1.40 2.10 1.14
N GLN A 31 -1.87 3.32 1.38
CA GLN A 31 -1.58 4.49 0.53
C GLN A 31 -0.99 5.61 1.37
N PHE A 32 0.28 5.90 1.11
CA PHE A 32 1.02 6.98 1.73
C PHE A 32 1.35 8.05 0.70
N VAL A 33 0.88 9.27 0.97
CA VAL A 33 1.08 10.41 0.08
C VAL A 33 1.61 11.59 0.89
N ASP A 34 2.68 12.23 0.42
CA ASP A 34 3.32 13.36 1.10
C ASP A 34 3.59 13.06 2.58
N THR A 35 4.05 11.85 2.88
CA THR A 35 4.21 11.36 4.27
C THR A 35 5.69 11.22 4.61
N SER A 36 6.08 11.67 5.80
CA SER A 36 7.45 11.57 6.30
C SER A 36 7.54 10.54 7.44
N PHE A 37 8.50 9.64 7.32
CA PHE A 37 8.84 8.65 8.34
C PHE A 37 10.23 8.96 8.89
N VAL A 38 10.29 9.28 10.18
CA VAL A 38 11.51 9.68 10.89
C VAL A 38 11.77 8.70 12.03
N GLU A 39 12.93 8.06 12.04
CA GLU A 39 13.29 7.05 13.06
C GLU A 39 12.26 5.93 13.24
N CYS A 40 11.60 5.52 12.16
CA CYS A 40 10.60 4.46 12.21
C CYS A 40 11.23 3.10 11.89
N THR A 41 10.52 2.02 12.22
CA THR A 41 10.91 0.65 11.90
C THR A 41 9.81 -0.07 11.14
N PHE A 42 10.21 -0.87 10.14
CA PHE A 42 9.33 -1.66 9.27
C PHE A 42 9.81 -3.12 9.20
N GLY A 43 10.41 -3.63 10.28
CA GLY A 43 10.98 -4.97 10.33
C GLY A 43 9.89 -6.02 10.14
N GLY A 44 9.97 -6.84 9.09
CA GLY A 44 8.99 -7.88 8.82
C GLY A 44 7.62 -7.38 8.34
N SER A 45 7.46 -6.07 8.08
CA SER A 45 6.22 -5.54 7.51
C SER A 45 6.01 -6.06 6.10
N ARG A 46 4.75 -6.34 5.75
CA ARG A 46 4.37 -6.84 4.42
C ARG A 46 3.63 -5.77 3.63
N PHE A 47 4.07 -5.59 2.38
CA PHE A 47 3.43 -4.72 1.40
C PHE A 47 3.02 -5.55 0.18
N SER A 48 1.83 -5.29 -0.35
CA SER A 48 1.36 -5.86 -1.61
C SER A 48 1.60 -4.92 -2.79
N ALA A 49 1.41 -5.41 -4.01
CA ALA A 49 1.38 -4.63 -5.25
C ALA A 49 0.42 -3.41 -5.23
N ALA A 50 -0.61 -3.45 -4.40
CA ALA A 50 -1.58 -2.35 -4.21
C ALA A 50 -1.08 -1.25 -3.24
N THR A 51 0.01 -1.52 -2.52
CA THR A 51 0.61 -0.57 -1.58
C THR A 51 1.36 0.51 -2.35
N SER A 52 1.23 1.77 -1.94
CA SER A 52 1.88 2.89 -2.63
C SER A 52 2.49 3.92 -1.68
N PHE A 53 3.70 4.36 -2.05
CA PHE A 53 4.44 5.45 -1.43
C PHE A 53 4.71 6.51 -2.49
N VAL A 54 4.08 7.67 -2.35
CA VAL A 54 4.17 8.76 -3.32
C VAL A 54 4.60 10.04 -2.63
N ARG A 55 5.73 10.60 -3.07
CA ARG A 55 6.33 11.81 -2.44
C ARG A 55 6.61 11.61 -0.94
N CYS A 56 7.02 10.40 -0.57
CA CYS A 56 7.36 10.10 0.81
C CYS A 56 8.82 10.42 1.11
N SER A 57 9.14 10.63 2.39
CA SER A 57 10.51 10.71 2.85
C SER A 57 10.76 9.74 4.00
N PHE A 58 11.87 9.04 3.94
CA PHE A 58 12.35 8.13 4.98
C PHE A 58 13.65 8.72 5.53
N THR A 59 13.71 8.98 6.83
CA THR A 59 14.92 9.50 7.50
C THR A 59 15.23 8.62 8.69
N ARG A 60 16.44 8.06 8.70
CA ARG A 60 16.92 7.07 9.67
C ARG A 60 15.91 5.93 9.86
N THR A 61 15.33 5.51 8.74
CA THR A 61 14.23 4.54 8.68
C THR A 61 14.56 3.54 7.57
N ALA A 62 14.72 2.27 7.94
CA ALA A 62 14.92 1.19 6.99
C ALA A 62 13.56 0.60 6.61
N VAL A 63 13.30 0.48 5.31
CA VAL A 63 12.08 -0.11 4.76
C VAL A 63 12.44 -0.92 3.52
N GLU A 64 11.84 -2.11 3.40
CA GLU A 64 11.96 -2.97 2.22
C GLU A 64 10.64 -2.88 1.47
N PHE A 65 10.65 -2.35 0.24
CA PHE A 65 9.40 -2.01 -0.45
C PHE A 65 8.75 -3.21 -1.13
N SER A 66 9.47 -4.33 -1.34
CA SER A 66 8.96 -5.54 -1.99
C SER A 66 8.14 -5.22 -3.26
N GLU A 67 6.86 -5.56 -3.29
CA GLU A 67 5.95 -5.36 -4.43
C GLU A 67 5.35 -3.96 -4.52
N ALA A 68 5.54 -3.14 -3.48
CA ALA A 68 4.91 -1.82 -3.37
C ALA A 68 5.38 -0.88 -4.48
N ARG A 69 4.47 0.01 -4.86
CA ARG A 69 4.78 1.12 -5.74
C ARG A 69 5.48 2.24 -4.98
N VAL A 70 6.65 2.65 -5.45
CA VAL A 70 7.40 3.78 -4.92
C VAL A 70 7.57 4.81 -6.03
N SER A 71 7.20 6.06 -5.76
CA SER A 71 7.42 7.15 -6.70
C SER A 71 7.77 8.45 -5.99
N ARG A 72 8.76 9.17 -6.54
CA ARG A 72 9.26 10.47 -6.06
C ARG A 72 9.57 10.47 -4.57
N THR A 73 10.11 9.36 -4.07
CA THR A 73 10.36 9.14 -2.64
C THR A 73 11.85 9.32 -2.34
N THR A 74 12.19 9.77 -1.14
CA THR A 74 13.58 9.93 -0.69
C THR A 74 13.88 9.10 0.55
N GLY A 75 15.12 8.64 0.67
CA GLY A 75 15.66 7.90 1.82
C GLY A 75 16.98 8.54 2.26
N ASP A 76 17.04 9.02 3.50
CA ASP A 76 18.21 9.69 4.09
C ASP A 76 18.78 10.81 3.21
N GLY A 77 17.89 11.55 2.56
CA GLY A 77 18.24 12.65 1.64
C GLY A 77 18.64 12.21 0.23
N ALA A 78 18.77 10.92 -0.04
CA ALA A 78 18.95 10.39 -1.39
C ALA A 78 17.59 10.10 -2.06
N ALA A 79 17.49 10.33 -3.36
CA ALA A 79 16.31 9.92 -4.11
C ALA A 79 16.28 8.38 -4.23
N ILE A 80 15.14 7.79 -3.89
CA ILE A 80 14.86 6.38 -4.16
C ILE A 80 14.27 6.33 -5.57
N PRO A 81 14.81 5.50 -6.47
CA PRO A 81 14.29 5.41 -7.83
C PRO A 81 12.83 4.95 -7.81
N ASP A 82 12.05 5.51 -8.73
CA ASP A 82 10.68 5.09 -8.95
C ASP A 82 10.68 3.61 -9.37
N GLN A 83 9.91 2.80 -8.65
CA GLN A 83 9.85 1.35 -8.85
C GLN A 83 8.44 0.84 -8.55
N TRP A 84 8.04 -0.22 -9.23
CA TRP A 84 6.80 -0.93 -8.96
C TRP A 84 6.98 -2.41 -9.32
N ALA A 85 7.58 -3.17 -8.41
CA ALA A 85 7.84 -4.59 -8.67
C ALA A 85 6.53 -5.39 -8.83
N GLY A 86 5.46 -5.00 -8.14
CA GLY A 86 4.13 -5.60 -8.26
C GLY A 86 3.29 -5.11 -9.45
N GLU A 87 3.85 -4.38 -10.42
CA GLU A 87 3.09 -3.84 -11.56
C GLU A 87 2.33 -4.93 -12.31
N ALA A 88 2.99 -6.06 -12.60
CA ALA A 88 2.39 -7.20 -13.29
C ALA A 88 1.21 -7.81 -12.52
N ASP A 89 1.36 -7.95 -11.20
CA ASP A 89 0.33 -8.53 -10.33
C ASP A 89 -0.85 -7.57 -10.11
N SER A 90 -0.60 -6.25 -10.15
CA SER A 90 -1.65 -5.23 -10.07
C SER A 90 -2.58 -5.24 -11.30
N ALA A 91 -2.03 -5.47 -12.49
CA ALA A 91 -2.80 -5.56 -13.74
C ALA A 91 -3.73 -6.79 -13.72
N VAL A 92 -3.21 -7.93 -13.26
CA VAL A 92 -3.99 -9.17 -13.13
C VAL A 92 -5.09 -9.04 -12.06
N ALA A 93 -4.84 -8.34 -10.95
CA ALA A 93 -5.84 -8.09 -9.92
C ALA A 93 -7.00 -7.23 -10.45
N LEU A 94 -6.71 -6.17 -11.22
CA LEU A 94 -7.71 -5.32 -11.86
C LEU A 94 -8.53 -6.07 -12.92
N GLU A 95 -7.89 -6.91 -13.74
CA GLU A 95 -8.58 -7.74 -14.74
C GLU A 95 -9.52 -8.78 -14.11
N ARG A 96 -9.07 -9.45 -13.04
CA ARG A 96 -9.92 -10.40 -12.28
C ARG A 96 -11.12 -9.71 -11.63
N TYR A 97 -10.94 -8.48 -11.12
CA TYR A 97 -12.03 -7.68 -10.57
C TYR A 97 -13.02 -7.24 -11.64
N ALA A 98 -12.54 -6.72 -12.78
CA ALA A 98 -13.39 -6.32 -13.90
C ALA A 98 -14.24 -7.49 -14.41
N GLY A 99 -13.67 -8.70 -14.47
CA GLY A 99 -14.40 -9.91 -14.83
C GLY A 99 -15.50 -10.31 -13.84
N ARG A 100 -15.32 -10.05 -12.55
CA ARG A 100 -16.32 -10.32 -11.50
C ARG A 100 -17.46 -9.29 -11.53
N TYR A 101 -17.10 -8.00 -11.69
CA TYR A 101 -18.07 -6.89 -11.81
C TYR A 101 -18.95 -7.02 -13.05
N ALA A 102 -18.37 -7.39 -14.20
CA ALA A 102 -19.13 -7.62 -15.44
C ALA A 102 -20.17 -8.75 -15.31
N ARG A 103 -19.90 -9.78 -14.51
CA ARG A 103 -20.86 -10.85 -14.23
C ARG A 103 -22.01 -10.39 -13.31
N ALA A 104 -21.72 -9.55 -12.33
CA ALA A 104 -22.73 -9.04 -11.39
C ALA A 104 -23.68 -8.00 -12.00
N LEU A 105 -23.18 -7.13 -12.89
CA LEU A 105 -24.04 -6.25 -13.68
C LEU A 105 -25.03 -7.02 -14.58
N GLY A 106 -24.66 -8.23 -15.01
CA GLY A 106 -25.54 -9.14 -15.74
C GLY A 106 -26.64 -9.78 -14.88
N MET A 107 -26.52 -9.75 -13.55
CA MET A 107 -27.44 -10.42 -12.61
C MET A 107 -28.31 -9.43 -11.78
N GLY A 108 -28.09 -8.12 -11.89
CA GLY A 108 -28.93 -7.09 -11.25
C GLY A 108 -28.78 -6.96 -9.74
N ASP A 109 -27.71 -7.53 -9.16
CA ASP A 109 -27.45 -7.57 -7.73
C ASP A 109 -26.24 -6.69 -7.39
N THR A 110 -26.46 -5.38 -7.35
CA THR A 110 -25.43 -4.38 -7.01
C THR A 110 -25.48 -3.94 -5.55
N GLU A 111 -26.39 -4.47 -4.73
CA GLU A 111 -26.64 -3.99 -3.36
C GLU A 111 -25.63 -4.48 -2.31
N GLY A 112 -24.69 -5.36 -2.67
CA GLY A 112 -23.72 -5.95 -1.73
C GLY A 112 -22.23 -5.86 -2.11
N MET A 113 -21.86 -5.22 -3.22
CA MET A 113 -20.47 -5.25 -3.68
C MET A 113 -19.59 -4.21 -2.98
N ALA A 114 -18.66 -4.69 -2.14
CA ALA A 114 -17.56 -3.89 -1.64
C ALA A 114 -16.74 -3.33 -2.83
N LEU A 115 -16.53 -2.01 -2.83
CA LEU A 115 -15.94 -1.25 -3.93
C LEU A 115 -14.41 -1.43 -4.09
N ASP A 116 -13.82 -2.46 -3.46
CA ASP A 116 -12.38 -2.67 -3.46
C ASP A 116 -12.03 -4.14 -3.81
N PRO A 117 -11.20 -4.40 -4.84
CA PRO A 117 -10.84 -5.73 -5.32
C PRO A 117 -10.10 -6.61 -4.30
N GLU A 118 -9.65 -6.02 -3.19
CA GLU A 118 -8.93 -6.73 -2.14
C GLU A 118 -9.74 -7.01 -0.86
N MET A 119 -11.06 -6.75 -0.88
CA MET A 119 -11.98 -7.06 0.23
C MET A 119 -12.52 -8.51 0.20
N ASP A 120 -12.06 -9.33 -0.74
CA ASP A 120 -12.70 -10.59 -1.13
C ASP A 120 -11.87 -11.86 -0.79
N ASP A 121 -10.83 -11.74 0.03
CA ASP A 121 -10.19 -12.91 0.66
C ASP A 121 -10.56 -12.90 2.17
N SER A 122 -11.70 -13.53 2.48
CA SER A 122 -12.13 -13.94 3.83
C SER A 122 -12.20 -15.45 3.91
#